data_AF-A0A355Q813-F1
#
_entry.id   AF-A0A355Q813-F1
#
_cell.length_a   1.000
_cell.length_b   1.000
_cell.length_c   1.000
_cell.angle_alpha   90.00
_cell.angle_beta   90.00
_cell.angle_gamma   90.00
#
_symmetry.space_group_name_H-M   'P 1'
#
loop_
_entity.id
_entity.type
_entity.pdbx_description
1 polymer ?
#
loop_
_entity_poly.entity_id
_entity_poly.type
_entity_poly.pdbx_seq_one_letter_code
_entity_poly.pdbx_strand_id
1 'polypeptide(L)'
;MNFGRNIDEKYYKEFLEDVNEAIESLEALSSQKPNNISLKLNLGLLYGLKGGVALGYQKDYFDAYIFGVKGVQLLDDVYKNNTQLIDIELSKGILKLMIAQSTWYVRWLAPLIVESGSISEGINHLDKVVEKGEYVSDEASLAYVLLLWGDIEKNYLRKSLSRLEKFTEQYPENIQIYIALARGFWLANEYEKSNFYALQGIIKIQRHNSVFMRKHGVTMQSFLLYWHYRYLAEKKEWLKLLRQTEQRSESPIQSTFKAVALWNMGQYKSSKELAEQTLGNLKETELEMPLFIVPFLFDLKPTLQSIVEDKILGQD
;
A
#
# COMPACT_ATOMS: atom_id res chain seq x y z
N MET A 1 25.70 -4.96 1.84
CA MET A 1 25.70 -4.00 2.96
C MET A 1 24.33 -3.36 3.02
N ASN A 2 23.60 -3.54 4.13
CA ASN A 2 22.22 -3.08 4.35
C ASN A 2 22.15 -1.55 4.60
N PHE A 3 22.28 -0.75 3.55
CA PHE A 3 22.15 0.71 3.68
C PHE A 3 20.69 1.17 3.90
N GLY A 4 19.69 0.44 3.38
CA GLY A 4 18.26 0.74 3.57
C GLY A 4 17.80 0.59 5.03
N ARG A 5 18.01 -0.59 5.63
CA ARG A 5 17.63 -0.86 7.04
C ARG A 5 18.18 0.16 8.05
N ASN A 6 19.43 0.60 7.89
CA ASN A 6 20.05 1.55 8.82
C ASN A 6 19.42 2.96 8.74
N ILE A 7 18.92 3.35 7.57
CA ILE A 7 18.29 4.65 7.37
C ILE A 7 16.86 4.62 7.93
N ASP A 8 16.12 3.54 7.68
CA ASP A 8 14.76 3.36 8.19
C ASP A 8 14.74 3.26 9.73
N GLU A 9 15.70 2.55 10.33
CA GLU A 9 15.84 2.49 11.78
C GLU A 9 16.16 3.84 12.41
N LYS A 10 16.94 4.69 11.73
CA LYS A 10 17.24 6.04 12.20
C LYS A 10 15.98 6.90 12.22
N TYR A 11 15.27 6.99 11.09
CA TYR A 11 14.04 7.80 11.01
C TYR A 11 12.94 7.29 11.93
N TYR A 12 12.88 5.97 12.12
CA TYR A 12 11.97 5.38 13.08
C TYR A 12 12.27 5.83 14.52
N LYS A 13 13.55 5.85 14.93
CA LYS A 13 13.95 6.33 16.26
C LYS A 13 13.66 7.81 16.44
N GLU A 14 14.02 8.65 15.47
CA GLU A 14 13.73 10.09 15.49
C GLU A 14 12.21 10.32 15.62
N PHE A 15 11.39 9.62 14.84
CA PHE A 15 9.93 9.68 14.95
C PHE A 15 9.43 9.30 16.35
N LEU A 16 9.96 8.23 16.95
CA LEU A 16 9.56 7.80 18.28
C LEU A 16 9.94 8.81 19.36
N GLU A 17 11.13 9.40 19.27
CA GLU A 17 11.59 10.44 20.19
C GLU A 17 10.67 11.66 20.11
N ASP A 18 10.44 12.17 18.90
CA ASP A 18 9.59 13.34 18.66
C ASP A 18 8.13 13.11 19.12
N VAL A 19 7.55 11.95 18.80
CA VAL A 19 6.15 11.65 19.16
C VAL A 19 6.00 11.47 20.68
N ASN A 20 7.01 10.90 21.36
CA ASN A 20 6.98 10.73 22.81
C ASN A 20 7.09 12.09 23.52
N GLU A 21 8.01 12.95 23.09
CA GLU A 21 8.16 14.30 23.66
C GLU A 21 6.88 15.13 23.47
N ALA A 22 6.25 15.05 22.28
CA ALA A 22 4.99 15.71 22.01
C ALA A 22 3.84 15.20 22.89
N ILE A 23 3.74 13.86 23.07
CA ILE A 23 2.74 13.24 23.94
C ILE A 23 2.95 13.68 25.39
N GLU A 24 4.17 13.61 25.92
CA GLU A 24 4.49 14.01 27.30
C GLU A 24 4.13 15.48 27.54
N SER A 25 4.49 16.36 26.61
CA SER A 25 4.17 17.78 26.67
C SER A 25 2.66 18.03 26.68
N LEU A 26 1.90 17.32 25.84
CA LEU A 26 0.44 17.45 25.76
C LEU A 26 -0.26 16.83 26.97
N GLU A 27 0.24 15.74 27.54
CA GLU A 27 -0.30 15.16 28.77
C GLU A 27 -0.11 16.11 29.96
N ALA A 28 1.05 16.75 30.08
CA ALA A 28 1.32 17.75 31.10
C ALA A 28 0.38 18.97 30.96
N LEU A 29 0.19 19.47 29.73
CA LEU A 29 -0.72 20.59 29.45
C LEU A 29 -2.20 20.21 29.65
N SER A 30 -2.60 19.00 29.26
CA SER A 30 -3.97 18.49 29.42
C SER A 30 -4.33 18.36 30.90
N SER A 31 -3.38 17.94 31.73
CA SER A 31 -3.55 17.89 33.19
C SER A 31 -3.85 19.26 33.81
N GLN A 32 -3.29 20.33 33.24
CA GLN A 32 -3.55 21.70 33.67
C GLN A 32 -4.84 22.29 33.07
N LYS A 33 -5.28 21.76 31.92
CA LYS A 33 -6.44 22.24 31.16
C LYS A 33 -7.35 21.07 30.72
N PRO A 34 -7.97 20.34 31.66
CA PRO A 34 -8.62 19.05 31.40
C PRO A 34 -9.86 19.12 30.49
N ASN A 35 -10.41 20.32 30.28
CA ASN A 35 -11.56 20.54 29.40
C ASN A 35 -11.18 21.14 28.03
N ASN A 36 -9.88 21.29 27.74
CA ASN A 36 -9.45 21.79 26.45
C ASN A 36 -9.58 20.69 25.38
N ILE A 37 -10.59 20.84 24.53
CA ILE A 37 -10.92 19.88 23.47
C ILE A 37 -9.76 19.71 22.47
N SER A 38 -9.10 20.81 22.09
CA SER A 38 -7.98 20.76 21.15
C SER A 38 -6.80 19.95 21.70
N LEU A 39 -6.55 20.00 23.01
CA LEU A 39 -5.50 19.17 23.62
C LEU A 39 -5.85 17.68 23.57
N LYS A 40 -7.10 17.32 23.90
CA LYS A 40 -7.56 15.92 23.83
C LYS A 40 -7.55 15.39 22.40
N LEU A 41 -7.98 16.20 21.44
CA LEU A 41 -7.96 15.87 20.01
C LEU A 41 -6.53 15.57 19.55
N ASN A 42 -5.59 16.49 19.77
CA ASN A 42 -4.19 16.31 19.36
C ASN A 42 -3.54 15.11 20.05
N LEU A 43 -3.80 14.92 21.34
CA LEU A 43 -3.28 13.77 22.07
C LEU A 43 -3.81 12.44 21.53
N GLY A 44 -5.12 12.38 21.21
CA GLY A 44 -5.74 11.21 20.58
C GLY A 44 -5.13 10.89 19.22
N LEU A 45 -4.88 11.92 18.39
CA LEU A 45 -4.24 11.78 17.08
C LEU A 45 -2.79 11.28 17.19
N LEU A 46 -2.00 11.79 18.13
CA LEU A 46 -0.62 11.34 18.34
C LEU A 46 -0.56 9.88 18.80
N TYR A 47 -1.46 9.45 19.67
CA TYR A 47 -1.57 8.04 20.04
C TYR A 47 -1.96 7.15 18.85
N GLY A 48 -2.91 7.61 18.04
CA GLY A 48 -3.27 6.92 16.79
C GLY A 48 -2.08 6.80 15.84
N LEU A 49 -1.31 7.87 15.64
CA LEU A 49 -0.11 7.89 14.80
C LEU A 49 0.96 6.93 15.32
N LYS A 50 1.25 6.98 16.62
CA LYS A 50 2.19 6.06 17.29
C LYS A 50 1.78 4.60 17.11
N GLY A 51 0.49 4.29 17.30
CA GLY A 51 -0.05 2.95 17.07
C GLY A 51 0.04 2.50 15.60
N GLY A 52 -0.22 3.42 14.66
CA GLY A 52 -0.07 3.19 13.23
C GLY A 52 1.36 2.82 12.83
N VAL A 53 2.36 3.50 13.38
CA VAL A 53 3.78 3.19 13.09
C VAL A 53 4.20 1.87 13.75
N ALA A 54 3.78 1.58 14.98
CA ALA A 54 4.03 0.29 15.63
C ALA A 54 3.51 -0.88 14.76
N LEU A 55 2.30 -0.75 14.20
CA LEU A 55 1.76 -1.74 13.26
C LEU A 55 2.52 -1.76 11.94
N GLY A 56 2.68 -0.60 11.30
CA GLY A 56 3.19 -0.49 9.94
C GLY A 56 4.64 -0.93 9.81
N TYR A 57 5.48 -0.45 10.73
CA TYR A 57 6.94 -0.62 10.69
C TYR A 57 7.41 -1.83 11.49
N GLN A 58 7.08 -1.92 12.77
CA GLN A 58 7.55 -3.00 13.64
C GLN A 58 6.74 -4.28 13.54
N LYS A 59 5.53 -4.22 12.96
CA LYS A 59 4.53 -5.29 13.05
C LYS A 59 4.21 -5.65 14.51
N ASP A 60 4.32 -4.68 15.41
CA ASP A 60 3.95 -4.85 16.82
C ASP A 60 2.45 -4.61 16.98
N TYR A 61 1.69 -5.69 16.88
CA TYR A 61 0.23 -5.65 16.98
C TYR A 61 -0.27 -5.30 18.39
N PHE A 62 0.54 -5.54 19.43
CA PHE A 62 0.12 -5.28 20.81
C PHE A 62 0.24 -3.80 21.16
N ASP A 63 1.38 -3.19 20.87
CA ASP A 63 1.57 -1.75 21.05
C ASP A 63 0.65 -0.95 20.13
N ALA A 64 0.48 -1.38 18.88
CA ALA A 64 -0.49 -0.80 17.96
C ALA A 64 -1.91 -0.79 18.54
N TYR A 65 -2.30 -1.88 19.20
CA TYR A 65 -3.59 -2.00 19.86
C TYR A 65 -3.70 -1.06 21.07
N ILE A 66 -2.72 -1.07 21.99
CA ILE A 66 -2.73 -0.20 23.18
C ILE A 66 -2.83 1.27 22.80
N PHE A 67 -1.97 1.74 21.89
CA PHE A 67 -1.96 3.14 21.49
C PHE A 67 -3.18 3.50 20.65
N GLY A 68 -3.63 2.60 19.76
CA GLY A 68 -4.86 2.80 18.98
C GLY A 68 -6.10 2.95 19.87
N VAL A 69 -6.24 2.10 20.90
CA VAL A 69 -7.31 2.20 21.90
C VAL A 69 -7.24 3.52 22.67
N LYS A 70 -6.06 3.87 23.20
CA LYS A 70 -5.89 5.14 23.95
C LYS A 70 -6.25 6.34 23.08
N GLY A 71 -5.86 6.32 21.80
CA GLY A 71 -6.22 7.33 20.82
C GLY A 71 -7.73 7.46 20.63
N VAL A 72 -8.42 6.37 20.33
CA VAL A 72 -9.89 6.37 20.12
C VAL A 72 -10.65 6.81 21.37
N GLN A 73 -10.25 6.36 22.56
CA GLN A 73 -10.90 6.78 23.82
C GLN A 73 -10.83 8.29 24.04
N LEU A 74 -9.66 8.90 23.79
CA LEU A 74 -9.49 10.36 23.89
C LEU A 74 -10.36 11.11 22.89
N LEU A 75 -10.47 10.58 21.66
CA LEU A 75 -11.30 11.17 20.62
C LEU A 75 -12.80 10.99 20.89
N ASP A 76 -13.21 9.88 21.48
CA ASP A 76 -14.61 9.63 21.87
C ASP A 76 -15.09 10.61 22.93
N ASP A 77 -14.24 10.98 23.88
CA ASP A 77 -14.57 12.00 24.87
C ASP A 77 -14.71 13.40 24.25
N VAL A 78 -13.97 13.68 23.17
CA VAL A 78 -14.17 14.88 22.35
C VAL A 78 -15.51 14.81 21.62
N TYR A 79 -15.84 13.66 21.02
CA TYR A 79 -17.04 13.44 20.22
C TYR A 79 -18.34 13.53 21.04
N LYS A 80 -18.38 12.95 22.25
CA LYS A 80 -19.55 13.01 23.15
C LYS A 80 -20.04 14.43 23.40
N ASN A 81 -19.14 15.42 23.33
CA ASN A 81 -19.42 16.83 23.56
C ASN A 81 -19.53 17.65 22.26
N ASN A 82 -19.27 17.04 21.10
CA ASN A 82 -19.26 17.66 19.77
C ASN A 82 -19.77 16.67 18.71
N THR A 83 -21.02 16.23 18.84
CA THR A 83 -21.60 15.15 18.03
C THR A 83 -21.64 15.43 16.51
N GLN A 84 -21.40 16.66 16.10
CA GLN A 84 -21.31 17.10 14.71
C GLN A 84 -19.96 16.80 14.05
N LEU A 85 -18.90 16.48 14.82
CA LEU A 85 -17.57 16.24 14.29
C LEU A 85 -17.44 14.80 13.74
N ILE A 86 -17.95 14.59 12.53
CA ILE A 86 -17.97 13.28 11.85
C ILE A 86 -16.56 12.75 11.60
N ASP A 87 -15.57 13.62 11.42
CA ASP A 87 -14.17 13.25 11.16
C ASP A 87 -13.56 12.31 12.23
N ILE A 88 -14.07 12.32 13.47
CA ILE A 88 -13.61 11.41 14.54
C ILE A 88 -13.93 9.93 14.22
N GLU A 89 -14.96 9.66 13.41
CA GLU A 89 -15.32 8.29 13.04
C GLU A 89 -14.20 7.60 12.24
N LEU A 90 -13.24 8.35 11.66
CA LEU A 90 -12.07 7.81 10.97
C LEU A 90 -11.28 6.87 11.88
N SER A 91 -10.94 7.34 13.08
CA SER A 91 -10.12 6.57 14.02
C SER A 91 -10.82 5.31 14.53
N LYS A 92 -12.15 5.36 14.70
CA LYS A 92 -12.96 4.18 15.05
C LYS A 92 -12.95 3.15 13.93
N GLY A 93 -13.13 3.61 12.68
CA GLY A 93 -13.10 2.77 11.50
C GLY A 93 -11.78 2.03 11.37
N ILE A 94 -10.66 2.77 11.44
CA ILE A 94 -9.30 2.22 11.38
C ILE A 94 -9.07 1.20 12.50
N LEU A 95 -9.42 1.53 13.75
CA LEU A 95 -9.20 0.63 14.89
C LEU A 95 -9.99 -0.68 14.75
N LYS A 96 -11.26 -0.62 14.37
CA LYS A 96 -12.10 -1.81 14.15
C LYS A 96 -11.54 -2.72 13.05
N LEU A 97 -11.07 -2.13 11.94
CA LEU A 97 -10.44 -2.87 10.86
C LEU A 97 -9.12 -3.52 11.30
N MET A 98 -8.28 -2.77 12.02
CA MET A 98 -7.01 -3.27 12.54
C MET A 98 -7.22 -4.44 13.52
N ILE A 99 -8.14 -4.33 14.47
CA ILE A 99 -8.44 -5.41 15.40
C ILE A 99 -8.93 -6.64 14.63
N ALA A 100 -9.84 -6.49 13.65
CA ALA A 100 -10.37 -7.62 12.89
C ALA A 100 -9.28 -8.39 12.12
N GLN A 101 -8.28 -7.67 11.61
CA GLN A 101 -7.16 -8.22 10.83
C GLN A 101 -5.95 -8.59 11.70
N SER A 102 -5.98 -8.32 13.01
CA SER A 102 -4.88 -8.61 13.91
C SER A 102 -4.75 -10.11 14.26
N THR A 103 -3.66 -10.44 14.94
CA THR A 103 -3.40 -11.77 15.47
C THR A 103 -4.51 -12.23 16.43
N TRP A 104 -4.66 -13.55 16.56
CA TRP A 104 -5.76 -14.14 17.33
C TRP A 104 -5.83 -13.64 18.79
N TYR A 105 -4.69 -13.33 19.42
CA TYR A 105 -4.63 -12.88 20.81
C TYR A 105 -5.11 -11.43 20.97
N VAL A 106 -4.81 -10.54 20.02
CA VAL A 106 -5.36 -9.16 20.03
C VAL A 106 -6.87 -9.20 19.81
N ARG A 107 -7.36 -10.05 18.89
CA ARG A 107 -8.80 -10.25 18.67
C ARG A 107 -9.54 -10.74 19.91
N TRP A 108 -8.90 -11.58 20.72
CA TRP A 108 -9.49 -12.10 21.96
C TRP A 108 -9.41 -11.12 23.13
N LEU A 109 -8.35 -10.32 23.23
CA LEU A 109 -8.17 -9.33 24.30
C LEU A 109 -8.97 -8.04 24.05
N ALA A 110 -9.20 -7.68 22.79
CA ALA A 110 -9.86 -6.42 22.43
C ALA A 110 -11.24 -6.17 23.08
N PRO A 111 -12.16 -7.16 23.10
CA PRO A 111 -13.47 -7.01 23.73
C PRO A 111 -13.41 -6.75 25.25
N LEU A 112 -12.29 -7.03 25.91
CA LEU A 112 -12.14 -6.84 27.36
C LEU A 112 -11.85 -5.37 27.73
N ILE A 113 -11.46 -4.53 26.78
CA ILE A 113 -10.97 -3.17 27.05
C ILE A 113 -11.80 -2.12 26.29
N VAL A 114 -12.21 -2.39 25.04
CA VAL A 114 -13.05 -1.48 24.26
C VAL A 114 -14.18 -2.23 23.56
N GLU A 115 -13.88 -2.84 22.42
CA GLU A 115 -14.86 -3.50 21.56
C GLU A 115 -14.15 -4.51 20.65
N SER A 116 -14.87 -5.50 20.15
CA SER A 116 -14.35 -6.41 19.14
C SER A 116 -14.10 -5.68 17.81
N GLY A 117 -13.07 -6.12 17.09
CA GLY A 117 -12.87 -5.72 15.70
C GLY A 117 -13.98 -6.24 14.80
N SER A 118 -14.36 -5.44 13.80
CA SER A 118 -15.37 -5.79 12.80
C SER A 118 -15.06 -5.11 11.47
N ILE A 119 -14.93 -5.90 10.40
CA ILE A 119 -14.66 -5.39 9.05
C ILE A 119 -15.83 -4.52 8.57
N SER A 120 -17.06 -5.03 8.71
CA SER A 120 -18.27 -4.35 8.23
C SER A 120 -18.53 -3.03 8.97
N GLU A 121 -18.38 -3.02 10.30
CA GLU A 121 -18.56 -1.80 11.08
C GLU A 121 -17.42 -0.81 10.84
N GLY A 122 -16.18 -1.29 10.76
CA GLY A 122 -15.03 -0.46 10.40
C GLY A 122 -15.25 0.26 9.08
N ILE A 123 -15.75 -0.45 8.07
CA ILE A 123 -16.14 0.13 6.78
C ILE A 123 -17.27 1.14 6.91
N ASN A 124 -18.31 0.85 7.70
CA ASN A 124 -19.42 1.78 7.91
C ASN A 124 -18.97 3.10 8.54
N HIS A 125 -18.04 3.05 9.49
CA HIS A 125 -17.44 4.26 10.05
C HIS A 125 -16.67 5.06 8.97
N LEU A 126 -15.83 4.39 8.17
CA LEU A 126 -15.11 5.05 7.09
C LEU A 126 -16.07 5.66 6.06
N ASP A 127 -17.12 4.96 5.65
CA ASP A 127 -18.10 5.49 4.69
C ASP A 127 -18.76 6.79 5.15
N LYS A 128 -19.12 6.90 6.44
CA LYS A 128 -19.67 8.14 7.00
C LYS A 128 -18.71 9.32 6.83
N VAL A 129 -17.42 9.10 7.08
CA VAL A 129 -16.39 10.15 6.96
C VAL A 129 -16.16 10.50 5.50
N VAL A 130 -16.12 9.51 4.61
CA VAL A 130 -15.97 9.77 3.17
C VAL A 130 -17.15 10.55 2.59
N GLU A 131 -18.36 10.37 3.13
CA GLU A 131 -19.55 11.05 2.64
C GLU A 131 -19.79 12.42 3.27
N LYS A 132 -19.40 12.61 4.53
CA LYS A 132 -19.81 13.76 5.35
C LYS A 132 -18.68 14.40 6.16
N GLY A 133 -17.48 13.83 6.12
CA GLY A 133 -16.30 14.41 6.76
C GLY A 133 -15.93 15.73 6.11
N GLU A 134 -15.53 16.70 6.93
CA GLU A 134 -15.17 18.03 6.47
C GLU A 134 -13.68 18.11 6.16
N TYR A 135 -12.85 17.42 6.97
CA TYR A 135 -11.40 17.55 6.91
C TYR A 135 -10.68 16.27 6.51
N VAL A 136 -11.24 15.08 6.82
CA VAL A 136 -10.51 13.81 6.70
C VAL A 136 -11.17 12.79 5.76
N SER A 137 -12.01 13.27 4.83
CA SER A 137 -12.69 12.44 3.83
C SER A 137 -11.71 11.68 2.92
N ASP A 138 -10.62 12.34 2.53
CA ASP A 138 -9.61 11.74 1.65
C ASP A 138 -8.76 10.72 2.43
N GLU A 139 -8.36 11.04 3.65
CA GLU A 139 -7.68 10.12 4.56
C GLU A 139 -8.52 8.87 4.83
N ALA A 140 -9.83 9.02 5.03
CA ALA A 140 -10.76 7.89 5.20
C ALA A 140 -10.82 7.03 3.94
N SER A 141 -10.84 7.65 2.76
CA SER A 141 -10.84 6.94 1.49
C SER A 141 -9.50 6.21 1.24
N LEU A 142 -8.36 6.79 1.64
CA LEU A 142 -7.06 6.12 1.60
C LEU A 142 -6.95 4.98 2.62
N ALA A 143 -7.40 5.19 3.85
CA ALA A 143 -7.44 4.16 4.89
C ALA A 143 -8.26 2.95 4.44
N TYR A 144 -9.39 3.20 3.78
CA TYR A 144 -10.22 2.17 3.16
C TYR A 144 -9.41 1.31 2.18
N VAL A 145 -8.66 1.96 1.28
CA VAL A 145 -7.83 1.26 0.29
C VAL A 145 -6.70 0.49 0.97
N LEU A 146 -6.01 1.11 1.93
CA LEU A 146 -4.86 0.56 2.65
C LEU A 146 -5.22 -0.70 3.45
N LEU A 147 -6.33 -0.63 4.19
CA LEU A 147 -6.72 -1.64 5.15
C LEU A 147 -7.55 -2.77 4.53
N LEU A 148 -8.02 -2.62 3.28
CA LEU A 148 -8.89 -3.60 2.66
C LEU A 148 -8.29 -4.25 1.41
N TRP A 149 -7.00 -4.06 1.18
CA TRP A 149 -6.31 -4.58 0.02
C TRP A 149 -5.87 -6.04 0.22
N GLY A 150 -6.26 -6.93 -0.69
CA GLY A 150 -5.63 -8.25 -0.87
C GLY A 150 -6.37 -9.44 -0.26
N ASP A 151 -6.99 -9.30 0.93
CA ASP A 151 -7.49 -10.46 1.70
C ASP A 151 -8.98 -10.39 2.09
N ILE A 152 -9.74 -9.47 1.49
CA ILE A 152 -11.16 -9.28 1.84
C ILE A 152 -12.04 -9.64 0.65
N GLU A 153 -13.28 -10.04 0.93
CA GLU A 153 -14.30 -10.42 -0.07
C GLU A 153 -14.24 -9.52 -1.32
N LYS A 154 -14.41 -10.12 -2.51
CA LYS A 154 -14.30 -9.46 -3.82
C LYS A 154 -15.07 -8.12 -3.92
N ASN A 155 -16.15 -7.98 -3.16
CA ASN A 155 -16.95 -6.75 -3.10
C ASN A 155 -16.17 -5.55 -2.57
N TYR A 156 -15.26 -5.74 -1.61
CA TYR A 156 -14.47 -4.67 -1.02
C TYR A 156 -13.33 -4.21 -1.95
N LEU A 157 -12.71 -5.14 -2.69
CA LEU A 157 -11.74 -4.78 -3.73
C LEU A 157 -12.35 -3.83 -4.76
N ARG A 158 -13.55 -4.12 -5.27
CA ARG A 158 -14.25 -3.23 -6.22
C ARG A 158 -14.50 -1.85 -5.63
N LYS A 159 -14.92 -1.77 -4.36
CA LYS A 159 -15.16 -0.50 -3.69
C LYS A 159 -13.87 0.30 -3.49
N SER A 160 -12.75 -0.35 -3.15
CA SER A 160 -11.43 0.29 -3.05
C SER A 160 -10.97 0.83 -4.39
N LEU A 161 -11.16 0.07 -5.46
CA LEU A 161 -10.82 0.50 -6.82
C LEU A 161 -11.62 1.74 -7.21
N SER A 162 -12.95 1.74 -7.02
CA SER A 162 -13.79 2.90 -7.34
C SER A 162 -13.38 4.16 -6.58
N ARG A 163 -12.93 4.04 -5.31
CA ARG A 163 -12.41 5.18 -4.55
C ARG A 163 -11.07 5.65 -5.11
N LEU A 164 -10.14 4.75 -5.40
CA LEU A 164 -8.86 5.12 -6.02
C LEU A 164 -9.01 5.77 -7.40
N GLU A 165 -10.00 5.36 -8.19
CA GLU A 165 -10.28 6.02 -9.47
C GLU A 165 -10.62 7.50 -9.25
N LYS A 166 -11.50 7.81 -8.28
CA LYS A 166 -11.82 9.20 -7.91
C LYS A 166 -10.60 9.97 -7.40
N PHE A 167 -9.71 9.32 -6.66
CA PHE A 167 -8.45 9.94 -6.25
C PHE A 167 -7.60 10.39 -7.44
N THR A 168 -7.61 9.67 -8.56
CA THR A 168 -6.85 10.11 -9.74
C THR A 168 -7.40 11.39 -10.37
N GLU A 169 -8.67 11.72 -10.12
CA GLU A 169 -9.28 12.97 -10.57
C GLU A 169 -8.78 14.15 -9.72
N GLN A 170 -8.67 13.94 -8.40
CA GLN A 170 -8.23 14.97 -7.45
C GLN A 170 -6.70 15.12 -7.38
N TYR A 171 -5.97 13.99 -7.45
CA TYR A 171 -4.51 13.91 -7.31
C TYR A 171 -3.87 13.22 -8.52
N PRO A 172 -4.01 13.78 -9.73
CA PRO A 172 -3.59 13.13 -10.98
C PRO A 172 -2.09 12.90 -11.09
N GLU A 173 -1.28 13.56 -10.27
CA GLU A 173 0.19 13.44 -10.24
C GLU A 173 0.68 12.42 -9.19
N ASN A 174 -0.22 11.83 -8.40
CA ASN A 174 0.14 10.80 -7.44
C ASN A 174 0.32 9.44 -8.13
N ILE A 175 1.55 9.16 -8.59
CA ILE A 175 1.91 7.95 -9.33
C ILE A 175 1.60 6.65 -8.55
N GLN A 176 1.68 6.67 -7.22
CA GLN A 176 1.41 5.48 -6.41
C GLN A 176 -0.02 4.96 -6.59
N ILE A 177 -0.96 5.87 -6.81
CA ILE A 177 -2.37 5.53 -7.05
C ILE A 177 -2.54 4.77 -8.35
N TYR A 178 -1.81 5.15 -9.41
CA TYR A 178 -1.84 4.41 -10.68
C TYR A 178 -1.25 3.01 -10.56
N ILE A 179 -0.20 2.83 -9.75
CA ILE A 179 0.39 1.51 -9.50
C ILE A 179 -0.60 0.64 -8.71
N ALA A 180 -1.24 1.21 -7.68
CA ALA A 180 -2.29 0.53 -6.94
C ALA A 180 -3.45 0.13 -7.88
N LEU A 181 -4.00 1.05 -8.67
CA LEU A 181 -5.07 0.78 -9.63
C LEU A 181 -4.70 -0.32 -10.63
N ALA A 182 -3.51 -0.25 -11.23
CA ALA A 182 -3.03 -1.26 -12.17
C ALA A 182 -3.02 -2.66 -11.52
N ARG A 183 -2.49 -2.78 -10.29
CA ARG A 183 -2.53 -4.03 -9.53
C ARG A 183 -3.95 -4.45 -9.17
N GLY A 184 -4.77 -3.54 -8.69
CA GLY A 184 -6.10 -3.87 -8.16
C GLY A 184 -7.03 -4.37 -9.26
N PHE A 185 -7.00 -3.73 -10.43
CA PHE A 185 -7.75 -4.21 -11.59
C PHE A 185 -7.21 -5.53 -12.12
N TRP A 186 -5.91 -5.80 -11.98
CA TRP A 186 -5.37 -7.12 -12.28
C TRP A 186 -5.96 -8.18 -11.35
N LEU A 187 -5.99 -7.93 -10.04
CA LEU A 187 -6.59 -8.84 -9.04
C LEU A 187 -8.11 -9.03 -9.24
N ALA A 188 -8.79 -8.02 -9.80
CA ALA A 188 -10.20 -8.08 -10.16
C ALA A 188 -10.46 -8.80 -11.50
N ASN A 189 -9.42 -9.27 -12.20
CA ASN A 189 -9.47 -9.82 -13.55
C ASN A 189 -10.00 -8.85 -14.62
N GLU A 190 -9.83 -7.53 -14.40
CA GLU A 190 -10.15 -6.47 -15.37
C GLU A 190 -8.86 -6.01 -16.07
N TYR A 191 -8.26 -6.89 -16.89
CA TYR A 191 -6.91 -6.72 -17.43
C TYR A 191 -6.75 -5.48 -18.33
N GLU A 192 -7.78 -5.10 -19.08
CA GLU A 192 -7.78 -3.89 -19.90
C GLU A 192 -7.65 -2.62 -19.05
N LYS A 193 -8.37 -2.56 -17.91
CA LYS A 193 -8.26 -1.43 -16.97
C LYS A 193 -6.93 -1.43 -16.24
N SER A 194 -6.44 -2.60 -15.85
CA SER A 194 -5.10 -2.76 -15.26
C SER A 194 -4.05 -2.13 -16.19
N ASN A 195 -4.09 -2.51 -17.47
CA ASN A 195 -3.20 -1.99 -18.48
C ASN A 195 -3.39 -0.49 -18.75
N PHE A 196 -4.65 -0.01 -18.77
CA PHE A 196 -4.96 1.40 -18.93
C PHE A 196 -4.28 2.25 -17.85
N TYR A 197 -4.45 1.92 -16.57
CA TYR A 197 -3.85 2.65 -15.46
C TYR A 197 -2.32 2.54 -15.43
N ALA A 198 -1.78 1.38 -15.81
CA ALA A 198 -0.34 1.20 -15.98
C ALA A 198 0.25 2.19 -17.00
N LEU A 199 -0.37 2.29 -18.18
CA LEU A 199 0.07 3.20 -19.24
C LEU A 199 -0.13 4.67 -18.88
N GLN A 200 -1.25 5.03 -18.23
CA GLN A 200 -1.49 6.39 -17.74
C GLN A 200 -0.40 6.81 -16.75
N GLY A 201 -0.06 5.95 -15.78
CA GLY A 201 1.02 6.22 -14.83
C GLY A 201 2.37 6.47 -15.52
N ILE A 202 2.70 5.68 -16.57
CA ILE A 202 3.95 5.84 -17.32
C ILE A 202 4.01 7.20 -18.02
N ILE A 203 2.91 7.62 -18.64
CA ILE A 203 2.79 8.93 -19.29
C ILE A 203 2.95 10.05 -18.27
N LYS A 204 2.37 9.90 -17.07
CA LYS A 204 2.48 10.88 -15.99
C LYS A 204 3.91 11.03 -15.47
N ILE A 205 4.62 9.93 -15.23
CA ILE A 205 6.04 9.96 -14.84
C ILE A 205 6.88 10.75 -15.85
N GLN A 206 6.66 10.55 -17.15
CA GLN A 206 7.42 11.22 -18.21
C GLN A 206 7.17 12.74 -18.27
N ARG A 207 6.02 13.20 -17.76
CA ARG A 207 5.63 14.62 -17.76
C ARG A 207 6.01 15.35 -16.47
N HIS A 208 6.42 14.62 -15.43
CA HIS A 208 6.62 15.17 -14.09
C HIS A 208 8.10 15.23 -13.71
N ASN A 209 8.61 16.43 -13.40
CA ASN A 209 10.04 16.67 -13.13
C ASN A 209 10.31 17.10 -11.68
N SER A 210 9.66 16.48 -10.69
CA SER A 210 9.98 16.73 -9.28
C SER A 210 11.29 16.04 -8.85
N VAL A 211 11.90 16.52 -7.76
CA VAL A 211 13.07 15.87 -7.14
C VAL A 211 12.78 14.40 -6.85
N PHE A 212 11.60 14.12 -6.31
CA PHE A 212 11.14 12.77 -6.03
C PHE A 212 11.05 11.90 -7.29
N MET A 213 10.47 12.43 -8.40
CA MET A 213 10.42 11.70 -9.68
C MET A 213 11.80 11.49 -10.30
N ARG A 214 12.74 12.43 -10.17
CA ARG A 214 14.12 12.20 -10.63
C ARG A 214 14.81 11.07 -9.86
N LYS A 215 14.54 10.97 -8.56
CA LYS A 215 15.13 9.93 -7.69
C LYS A 215 14.47 8.56 -7.86
N HIS A 216 13.15 8.52 -8.07
CA HIS A 216 12.34 7.31 -7.96
C HIS A 216 11.58 6.92 -9.23
N GLY A 217 11.55 7.79 -10.24
CA GLY A 217 10.72 7.62 -11.44
C GLY A 217 11.09 6.39 -12.27
N VAL A 218 12.37 6.03 -12.37
CA VAL A 218 12.82 4.80 -13.08
C VAL A 218 12.28 3.55 -12.41
N THR A 219 12.35 3.50 -11.07
CA THR A 219 11.77 2.43 -10.27
C THR A 219 10.27 2.38 -10.53
N MET A 220 9.53 3.45 -10.23
CA MET A 220 8.06 3.51 -10.43
C MET A 220 7.61 3.14 -11.84
N GLN A 221 8.35 3.57 -12.86
CA GLN A 221 8.08 3.21 -14.25
C GLN A 221 8.21 1.70 -14.47
N SER A 222 9.22 1.06 -13.88
CA SER A 222 9.39 -0.40 -13.96
C SER A 222 8.22 -1.14 -13.31
N PHE A 223 7.68 -0.64 -12.18
CA PHE A 223 6.49 -1.21 -11.53
C PHE A 223 5.24 -1.11 -12.41
N LEU A 224 5.06 -0.01 -13.14
CA LEU A 224 3.95 0.12 -14.10
C LEU A 224 4.16 -0.75 -15.34
N LEU A 225 5.40 -0.83 -15.84
CA LEU A 225 5.75 -1.69 -16.99
C LEU A 225 5.50 -3.17 -16.69
N TYR A 226 5.72 -3.61 -15.45
CA TYR A 226 5.37 -4.97 -15.04
C TYR A 226 3.90 -5.30 -15.38
N TRP A 227 2.96 -4.43 -15.02
CA TRP A 227 1.53 -4.65 -15.30
C TRP A 227 1.21 -4.56 -16.80
N HIS A 228 1.87 -3.66 -17.53
CA HIS A 228 1.74 -3.60 -18.98
C HIS A 228 2.21 -4.90 -19.65
N TYR A 229 3.37 -5.42 -19.25
CA TYR A 229 3.95 -6.64 -19.81
C TYR A 229 3.16 -7.88 -19.43
N ARG A 230 2.64 -7.96 -18.20
CA ARG A 230 1.66 -8.96 -17.77
C ARG A 230 0.44 -8.97 -18.69
N TYR A 231 -0.11 -7.81 -19.01
CA TYR A 231 -1.24 -7.70 -19.94
C TYR A 231 -0.89 -8.19 -21.35
N LEU A 232 0.28 -7.83 -21.89
CA LEU A 232 0.70 -8.33 -23.21
C LEU A 232 0.89 -9.85 -23.21
N ALA A 233 1.43 -10.41 -22.13
CA ALA A 233 1.58 -11.85 -21.96
C ALA A 233 0.22 -12.56 -21.89
N GLU A 234 -0.73 -12.00 -21.12
CA GLU A 234 -2.11 -12.49 -21.03
C GLU A 234 -2.80 -12.49 -22.41
N LYS A 235 -2.58 -11.46 -23.22
CA LYS A 235 -3.09 -11.37 -24.60
C LYS A 235 -2.29 -12.19 -25.61
N LYS A 236 -1.25 -12.91 -25.17
CA LYS A 236 -0.34 -13.70 -26.02
C LYS A 236 0.30 -12.85 -27.14
N GLU A 237 0.50 -11.55 -26.90
CA GLU A 237 1.12 -10.60 -27.85
C GLU A 237 2.66 -10.67 -27.79
N TRP A 238 3.24 -11.88 -27.95
CA TRP A 238 4.66 -12.16 -27.68
C TRP A 238 5.64 -11.30 -28.48
N LEU A 239 5.37 -11.08 -29.76
CA LEU A 239 6.25 -10.26 -30.62
C LEU A 239 6.28 -8.80 -30.15
N LYS A 240 5.15 -8.27 -29.70
CA LYS A 240 5.06 -6.89 -29.19
C LYS A 240 5.74 -6.79 -27.84
N LEU A 241 5.53 -7.78 -26.97
CA LEU A 241 6.21 -7.89 -25.69
C LEU A 241 7.74 -7.89 -25.86
N LEU A 242 8.25 -8.76 -26.74
CA LEU A 242 9.68 -8.85 -27.05
C LEU A 242 10.23 -7.49 -27.52
N ARG A 243 9.62 -6.89 -28.55
CA ARG A 243 10.04 -5.59 -29.09
C ARG A 243 10.11 -4.49 -28.04
N GLN A 244 9.12 -4.42 -27.15
CA GLN A 244 9.10 -3.37 -26.11
C GLN A 244 10.15 -3.60 -25.02
N THR A 245 10.41 -4.86 -24.67
CA THR A 245 11.45 -5.20 -23.68
C THR A 245 12.87 -4.93 -24.21
N GLU A 246 13.09 -5.02 -25.53
CA GLU A 246 14.39 -4.73 -26.16
C GLU A 246 14.72 -3.24 -26.30
N GLN A 247 13.71 -2.37 -26.36
CA GLN A 247 13.89 -0.93 -26.57
C GLN A 247 14.34 -0.17 -25.32
N ARG A 248 14.43 -0.82 -24.16
CA ARG A 248 14.68 -0.18 -22.86
C ARG A 248 15.90 -0.78 -22.18
N SER A 249 16.52 -0.01 -21.29
CA SER A 249 17.61 -0.51 -20.43
C SER A 249 17.17 -1.76 -19.66
N GLU A 250 18.04 -2.78 -19.61
CA GLU A 250 17.75 -4.05 -18.96
C GLU A 250 17.52 -3.85 -17.45
N SER A 251 16.26 -4.01 -17.02
CA SER A 251 15.91 -4.19 -15.61
C SER A 251 15.43 -5.63 -15.42
N PRO A 252 15.45 -6.17 -14.19
CA PRO A 252 14.98 -7.54 -13.95
C PRO A 252 13.56 -7.79 -14.47
N ILE A 253 12.67 -6.79 -14.42
CA ILE A 253 11.30 -6.90 -14.97
C ILE A 253 11.35 -7.08 -16.49
N GLN A 254 12.06 -6.22 -17.22
CA GLN A 254 12.21 -6.29 -18.67
C GLN A 254 12.82 -7.64 -19.07
N SER A 255 13.89 -8.07 -18.41
CA SER A 255 14.58 -9.33 -18.73
C SER A 255 13.70 -10.55 -18.45
N THR A 256 12.92 -10.55 -17.35
CA THR A 256 11.92 -11.61 -17.10
C THR A 256 10.90 -11.69 -18.22
N PHE A 257 10.28 -10.58 -18.61
CA PHE A 257 9.26 -10.62 -19.66
C PHE A 257 9.83 -10.88 -21.06
N LYS A 258 11.08 -10.50 -21.31
CA LYS A 258 11.82 -10.90 -22.51
C LYS A 258 12.01 -12.42 -22.55
N ALA A 259 12.42 -13.04 -21.45
CA ALA A 259 12.52 -14.49 -21.34
C ALA A 259 11.15 -15.17 -21.58
N VAL A 260 10.08 -14.67 -20.94
CA VAL A 260 8.71 -15.16 -21.18
C VAL A 260 8.31 -15.11 -22.65
N ALA A 261 8.60 -14.01 -23.35
CA ALA A 261 8.30 -13.87 -24.77
C ALA A 261 9.12 -14.85 -25.63
N LEU A 262 10.44 -14.95 -25.38
CA LEU A 262 11.33 -15.87 -26.10
C LEU A 262 10.90 -17.33 -25.93
N TRP A 263 10.54 -17.74 -24.71
CA TRP A 263 10.01 -19.08 -24.41
C TRP A 263 8.77 -19.39 -25.26
N ASN A 264 7.77 -18.51 -25.22
CA ASN A 264 6.51 -18.69 -25.94
C ASN A 264 6.65 -18.58 -27.47
N MET A 265 7.76 -18.03 -27.96
CA MET A 265 8.13 -17.99 -29.37
C MET A 265 9.01 -19.18 -29.81
N GLY A 266 9.26 -20.16 -28.93
CA GLY A 266 10.06 -21.35 -29.22
C GLY A 266 11.58 -21.14 -29.14
N GLN A 267 12.03 -19.98 -28.67
CA GLN A 267 13.46 -19.67 -28.50
C GLN A 267 13.96 -20.12 -27.11
N TYR A 268 13.77 -21.41 -26.81
CA TYR A 268 13.96 -21.97 -25.46
C TYR A 268 15.37 -21.77 -24.91
N LYS A 269 16.40 -21.98 -25.74
CA LYS A 269 17.80 -21.82 -25.32
C LYS A 269 18.09 -20.38 -24.85
N SER A 270 17.79 -19.40 -25.69
CA SER A 270 17.99 -17.98 -25.38
C SER A 270 17.13 -17.52 -24.21
N SER A 271 15.90 -18.03 -24.11
CA SER A 271 15.03 -17.79 -22.96
C SER A 271 15.64 -18.28 -21.65
N LYS A 272 16.16 -19.51 -21.64
CA LYS A 272 16.72 -20.14 -20.45
C LYS A 272 18.00 -19.45 -19.99
N GLU A 273 18.92 -19.17 -20.93
CA GLU A 273 20.16 -18.43 -20.65
C GLU A 273 19.85 -17.06 -20.01
N LEU A 274 18.89 -16.32 -20.59
CA LEU A 274 18.46 -15.03 -20.04
C LEU A 274 17.79 -15.18 -18.67
N ALA A 275 16.99 -16.24 -18.47
CA ALA A 275 16.30 -16.48 -17.21
C ALA A 275 17.29 -16.80 -16.07
N GLU A 276 18.30 -17.63 -16.33
CA GLU A 276 19.37 -17.96 -15.38
C GLU A 276 20.18 -16.72 -14.99
N GLN A 277 20.59 -15.92 -15.99
CA GLN A 277 21.30 -14.66 -15.76
C GLN A 277 20.45 -13.69 -14.91
N THR A 278 19.18 -13.52 -15.25
CA THR A 278 18.27 -12.61 -14.53
C THR A 278 18.03 -13.08 -13.10
N LEU A 279 17.89 -14.40 -12.87
CA LEU A 279 17.73 -14.99 -11.54
C LEU A 279 18.98 -14.75 -10.67
N GLY A 280 20.18 -14.78 -11.27
CA GLY A 280 21.42 -14.37 -10.63
C GLY A 280 21.36 -12.91 -10.16
N ASN A 281 21.01 -12.00 -11.07
CA ASN A 281 20.95 -10.55 -10.80
C ASN A 281 19.86 -10.18 -9.77
N LEU A 282 18.73 -10.89 -9.74
CA LEU A 282 17.65 -10.66 -8.76
C LEU A 282 18.08 -10.91 -7.31
N LYS A 283 19.09 -11.76 -7.07
CA LYS A 283 19.63 -11.97 -5.72
C LYS A 283 20.41 -10.76 -5.20
N GLU A 284 20.85 -9.89 -6.12
CA GLU A 284 21.67 -8.71 -5.84
C GLU A 284 20.88 -7.40 -5.93
N THR A 285 19.63 -7.45 -6.41
CA THR A 285 18.77 -6.27 -6.61
C THR A 285 17.52 -6.33 -5.74
N GLU A 286 17.42 -5.40 -4.79
CA GLU A 286 16.16 -5.13 -4.07
C GLU A 286 15.29 -4.20 -4.94
N LEU A 287 14.32 -4.78 -5.66
CA LEU A 287 13.24 -4.03 -6.28
C LEU A 287 12.27 -3.54 -5.19
N GLU A 288 12.69 -2.53 -4.43
CA GLU A 288 11.84 -1.90 -3.42
C GLU A 288 11.14 -0.68 -4.00
N MET A 289 9.80 -0.64 -3.87
CA MET A 289 9.08 0.59 -4.17
C MET A 289 9.38 1.63 -3.09
N PRO A 290 9.74 2.85 -3.50
CA PRO A 290 9.77 3.96 -2.57
C PRO A 290 8.33 4.29 -2.18
N LEU A 291 8.01 4.10 -0.89
CA LEU A 291 6.72 4.42 -0.27
C LEU A 291 5.54 3.76 -0.98
N PHE A 292 5.26 2.51 -0.61
CA PHE A 292 4.11 1.81 -1.16
C PHE A 292 2.92 1.80 -0.21
N ILE A 293 1.77 2.25 -0.74
CA ILE A 293 0.48 2.20 -0.07
C ILE A 293 0.16 0.75 0.32
N VAL A 294 0.44 -0.27 -0.53
CA VAL A 294 0.13 -1.67 -0.18
C VAL A 294 1.21 -2.69 -0.56
N PRO A 295 2.09 -3.15 0.34
CA PRO A 295 3.22 -4.02 -0.04
C PRO A 295 2.82 -5.16 -0.99
N PHE A 296 3.56 -5.33 -2.09
CA PHE A 296 3.34 -6.43 -3.02
C PHE A 296 4.64 -6.97 -3.58
N LEU A 297 4.63 -8.28 -3.81
CA LEU A 297 5.75 -9.00 -4.40
C LEU A 297 5.44 -9.25 -5.87
N PHE A 298 6.43 -8.99 -6.72
CA PHE A 298 6.38 -9.48 -8.09
C PHE A 298 6.67 -10.97 -8.14
N ASP A 299 6.03 -11.67 -9.07
CA ASP A 299 6.29 -13.08 -9.31
C ASP A 299 7.45 -13.31 -10.30
N LEU A 300 8.41 -12.39 -10.37
CA LEU A 300 9.57 -12.51 -11.28
C LEU A 300 10.37 -13.78 -11.00
N LYS A 301 10.70 -14.02 -9.72
CA LYS A 301 11.47 -15.20 -9.30
C LYS A 301 10.77 -16.52 -9.66
N PRO A 302 9.52 -16.77 -9.24
CA PRO A 302 8.84 -18.01 -9.63
C PRO A 302 8.62 -18.12 -11.14
N THR A 303 8.37 -17.01 -11.85
CA THR A 303 8.29 -17.00 -13.32
C THR A 303 9.60 -17.46 -13.96
N LEU A 304 10.74 -16.88 -13.55
CA LEU A 304 12.05 -17.27 -14.06
C LEU A 304 12.40 -18.72 -13.72
N GLN A 305 12.09 -19.17 -12.50
CA GLN A 305 12.31 -20.57 -12.09
C GLN A 305 11.50 -21.55 -12.96
N SER A 306 10.25 -21.20 -13.30
CA SER A 306 9.44 -22.05 -14.19
C SER A 306 10.07 -22.22 -15.57
N ILE A 307 10.65 -21.15 -16.14
CA ILE A 307 11.38 -21.19 -17.42
C ILE A 307 12.64 -22.07 -17.32
N VAL A 308 13.39 -21.96 -16.23
CA VAL A 308 14.64 -22.74 -16.04
C VAL A 308 14.35 -24.23 -15.84
N GLU A 309 13.27 -24.56 -15.13
CA GLU A 309 12.86 -25.92 -14.80
C GLU A 309 12.01 -26.58 -15.92
N ASP A 310 11.84 -25.92 -17.07
CA ASP A 310 10.97 -26.34 -18.17
C ASP A 310 9.52 -26.62 -17.71
N LYS A 311 9.08 -25.97 -16.62
CA LYS A 311 7.72 -26.05 -16.10
C LYS A 311 6.83 -25.09 -16.88
N ILE A 312 5.78 -25.65 -17.46
CA ILE A 312 4.86 -25.01 -18.39
C ILE A 312 4.38 -23.65 -17.88
N LEU A 313 4.77 -22.57 -18.57
CA LEU A 313 4.07 -21.29 -18.52
C LEU A 313 2.94 -21.33 -19.57
N GLY A 314 1.70 -21.61 -19.15
CA GLY A 314 0.51 -21.38 -19.98
C GLY A 314 -0.07 -22.55 -20.79
N GLN A 315 -0.19 -23.76 -20.21
CA GLN A 315 -1.24 -24.69 -20.62
C GLN A 315 -2.43 -24.52 -19.67
N ASP A 316 -3.22 -23.48 -19.93
CA ASP A 316 -4.68 -23.43 -19.80
C ASP A 316 -5.18 -22.42 -20.85
#